data_AF-A0A9D6RKC3-F1
#
_entry.id   AF-A0A9D6RKC3-F1
#
_cell.length_a   1.000
_cell.length_b   1.000
_cell.length_c   1.000
_cell.angle_alpha   90.00
_cell.angle_beta   90.00
_cell.angle_gamma   90.00
#
_symmetry.space_group_name_H-M   'P 1'
#
loop_
_entity.id
_entity.type
_entity.pdbx_description
1 polymer ?
#
loop_
_entity_poly.entity_id
_entity_poly.type
_entity_poly.pdbx_seq_one_letter_code
_entity_poly.pdbx_strand_id
1 'polypeptide(L)'
;MMYKDARKQEMYDWFHERFAVPSPEGGNEPSEDKYLYSCGGPYCPKDIVSSNFSGIFPADVINEVIRDLERENREWVMRRIDAPSFL
;
A
#
# COMPACT_ATOMS: atom_id res chain seq x y z
N MET A 1 11.61 -8.27 8.05
CA MET A 1 11.55 -7.78 9.45
C MET A 1 10.34 -8.47 10.08
N MET A 2 10.51 -9.25 11.14
CA MET A 2 9.41 -9.96 11.80
C MET A 2 8.98 -9.11 12.99
N TYR A 3 7.75 -8.59 13.01
CA TYR A 3 7.31 -7.72 14.09
C TYR A 3 7.17 -8.53 15.37
N LYS A 4 7.77 -8.05 16.48
CA LYS A 4 7.54 -8.63 17.82
C LYS A 4 6.16 -8.27 18.40
N ASP A 5 5.40 -7.42 17.71
CA ASP A 5 4.09 -6.95 18.11
C ASP A 5 3.06 -7.39 17.07
N ALA A 6 2.10 -8.22 17.49
CA ALA A 6 1.07 -8.78 16.62
C ALA A 6 0.22 -7.70 15.93
N ARG A 7 0.02 -6.54 16.58
CA ARG A 7 -0.76 -5.42 16.02
C ARG A 7 -0.06 -4.81 14.81
N LYS A 8 1.27 -4.71 14.87
CA LYS A 8 2.08 -4.21 13.76
C LYS A 8 2.09 -5.18 12.59
N GLN A 9 2.20 -6.48 12.90
CA GLN A 9 2.13 -7.53 11.89
C GLN A 9 0.78 -7.51 11.16
N GLU A 10 -0.33 -7.39 11.89
CA GLU A 10 -1.67 -7.31 11.31
C GLU A 10 -1.85 -6.11 10.38
N MET A 11 -1.44 -4.91 10.81
CA MET A 11 -1.52 -3.70 9.96
C MET A 11 -0.63 -3.81 8.71
N TYR A 12 0.56 -4.37 8.86
CA TYR A 12 1.50 -4.57 7.77
C TYR A 12 0.95 -5.59 6.76
N ASP A 13 0.47 -6.74 7.23
CA ASP A 13 -0.11 -7.78 6.38
C ASP A 13 -1.36 -7.26 5.66
N TRP A 14 -2.26 -6.57 6.37
CA TRP A 14 -3.45 -5.94 5.78
C TRP A 14 -3.10 -4.97 4.65
N PHE A 15 -2.04 -4.16 4.84
CA PHE A 15 -1.60 -3.19 3.85
C PHE A 15 -1.01 -3.91 2.64
N HIS A 16 -0.14 -4.89 2.87
CA HIS A 16 0.41 -5.69 1.79
C HIS A 16 -0.67 -6.44 1.05
N GLU A 17 -1.70 -7.04 1.66
CA GLU A 17 -2.80 -7.69 0.93
C GLU A 17 -3.50 -6.78 -0.10
N ARG A 18 -3.54 -5.46 0.16
CA ARG A 18 -4.32 -4.48 -0.62
C ARG A 18 -3.48 -3.60 -1.51
N PHE A 19 -2.19 -3.46 -1.24
CA PHE A 19 -1.29 -2.58 -1.96
C PHE A 19 -0.04 -3.33 -2.39
N ALA A 20 0.54 -2.89 -3.50
CA ALA A 20 1.80 -3.39 -4.03
C ALA A 20 2.70 -2.23 -4.42
N VAL A 21 4.00 -2.49 -4.41
CA VAL A 21 4.98 -1.56 -4.97
C VAL A 21 4.73 -1.46 -6.48
N PRO A 22 4.62 -0.25 -7.06
CA PRO A 22 4.50 -0.09 -8.50
C PRO A 22 5.68 -0.77 -9.20
N SER A 23 5.38 -1.72 -10.09
CA SER A 23 6.43 -2.44 -10.83
C SER A 23 7.08 -1.49 -11.85
N PRO A 24 8.42 -1.34 -11.85
CA PRO A 24 9.12 -0.56 -12.86
C PRO A 24 9.09 -1.21 -14.26
N GLU A 25 8.85 -2.52 -14.35
CA GLU A 25 8.97 -3.31 -15.60
C GLU A 25 7.68 -4.04 -16.02
N GLY A 26 6.52 -3.63 -15.50
CA GLY A 26 5.21 -4.15 -15.92
C GLY A 26 4.61 -3.33 -17.05
N GLY A 27 5.00 -3.66 -18.29
CA GLY A 27 4.65 -2.95 -19.52
C GLY A 27 3.16 -2.65 -19.70
N ASN A 28 2.85 -1.36 -19.85
CA ASN A 28 2.03 -0.93 -20.96
C ASN A 28 2.97 -0.20 -21.91
N GLU A 29 2.83 -0.45 -23.21
CA GLU A 29 3.52 0.30 -24.25
C GLU A 29 3.39 1.81 -23.97
N PRO A 30 4.44 2.60 -24.23
CA PRO A 30 4.45 4.04 -23.97
C PRO A 30 3.52 4.75 -24.95
N SER A 31 2.22 4.74 -24.67
CA SER A 31 1.28 5.70 -25.25
C SER A 31 1.33 6.96 -24.41
N GLU A 32 2.24 7.86 -24.78
CA GLU A 32 2.35 9.32 -24.56
C GLU A 32 1.86 10.03 -23.29
N ASP A 33 1.22 9.40 -22.31
CA ASP A 33 0.65 10.10 -21.18
C ASP A 33 0.62 9.21 -19.92
N LYS A 34 1.45 9.61 -18.96
CA LYS A 34 1.28 9.43 -17.51
C LYS A 34 1.60 8.05 -16.94
N TYR A 35 2.24 8.09 -15.77
CA TYR A 35 2.28 7.01 -14.79
C TYR A 35 0.87 6.40 -14.68
N LEU A 36 0.68 5.21 -15.25
CA LEU A 36 -0.61 4.51 -15.30
C LEU A 36 -0.93 3.93 -13.93
N TYR A 37 -1.37 4.80 -13.01
CA TYR A 37 -2.12 4.36 -11.85
C TYR A 37 -3.55 4.00 -12.30
N SER A 38 -3.69 2.93 -13.08
CA SER A 38 -4.98 2.47 -13.65
C SER A 38 -6.06 2.14 -12.60
N CYS A 39 -5.72 2.25 -11.31
CA CYS A 39 -6.61 2.05 -10.17
C CYS A 39 -6.43 3.12 -9.07
N GLY A 40 -6.21 4.40 -9.43
CA GLY A 40 -6.41 5.53 -8.50
C GLY A 40 -5.24 5.90 -7.57
N GLY A 41 -4.02 5.42 -7.82
CA GLY A 41 -2.80 5.82 -7.13
C GLY A 41 -2.16 7.13 -7.63
N PRO A 42 -1.01 7.55 -7.05
CA PRO A 42 -0.26 6.85 -5.99
C PRO A 42 -0.90 6.99 -4.62
N TYR A 43 -0.87 5.92 -3.84
CA TYR A 43 -1.30 5.91 -2.44
C TYR A 43 -0.09 6.03 -1.50
N CYS A 44 -0.19 6.92 -0.54
CA CYS A 44 0.81 7.11 0.51
C CYS A 44 0.51 6.19 1.71
N PRO A 45 1.50 5.42 2.23
CA PRO A 45 1.30 4.57 3.40
C PRO A 45 0.75 5.35 4.60
N LYS A 46 1.24 6.57 4.80
CA LYS A 46 0.80 7.43 5.89
C LYS A 46 -0.71 7.69 5.86
N ASP A 47 -1.24 8.10 4.72
CA ASP A 47 -2.65 8.48 4.60
C ASP A 47 -3.56 7.26 4.76
N ILE A 48 -3.20 6.15 4.11
CA ILE A 48 -3.98 4.91 4.15
C ILE A 48 -3.98 4.30 5.56
N VAL A 49 -2.80 4.09 6.14
CA VAL A 49 -2.71 3.43 7.46
C VAL A 49 -3.30 4.33 8.54
N SER A 50 -3.01 5.64 8.53
CA SER A 50 -3.60 6.56 9.52
C SER A 50 -5.12 6.62 9.40
N SER A 51 -5.68 6.69 8.18
CA SER A 51 -7.14 6.78 8.01
C SER A 51 -7.88 5.51 8.45
N ASN A 52 -7.25 4.33 8.34
CA ASN A 52 -7.91 3.06 8.66
C ASN A 52 -7.71 2.64 10.13
N PHE A 53 -6.60 3.04 10.75
CA PHE A 53 -6.22 2.53 12.08
C PHE A 53 -6.17 3.60 13.17
N SER A 54 -6.26 4.89 12.82
CA SER A 54 -6.37 5.96 13.83
C SER A 54 -7.60 5.75 14.69
N GLY A 55 -7.42 5.77 16.01
CA GLY A 55 -8.48 5.49 17.00
C GLY A 55 -8.65 4.01 17.35
N ILE A 56 -8.05 3.08 16.60
CA ILE A 56 -8.01 1.64 16.93
C ILE A 56 -6.69 1.30 17.62
N PHE A 57 -5.58 1.78 17.06
CA PHE A 57 -4.24 1.54 17.59
C PHE A 57 -3.55 2.83 18.07
N PRO A 58 -2.59 2.74 19.01
CA PRO A 58 -1.81 3.90 19.43
C PRO A 58 -1.01 4.49 18.26
N ALA A 59 -0.90 5.82 18.24
CA ALA A 59 -0.23 6.55 17.16
C ALA A 59 1.25 6.11 16.98
N ASP A 60 1.97 5.81 18.06
CA ASP A 60 3.36 5.33 17.96
C ASP A 60 3.47 4.01 17.21
N VAL A 61 2.53 3.08 17.43
CA VAL A 61 2.50 1.78 16.76
C VAL A 61 2.18 1.96 15.27
N ILE A 62 1.23 2.84 14.94
CA ILE A 62 0.86 3.18 13.56
C ILE A 62 2.04 3.82 12.83
N ASN A 63 2.72 4.77 13.49
CA ASN A 63 3.88 5.47 12.92
C ASN A 63 5.06 4.54 12.64
N GLU A 64 5.27 3.51 13.46
CA GLU A 64 6.29 2.49 13.18
C GLU A 64 5.98 1.71 11.90
N VAL A 65 4.73 1.26 11.73
CA VAL A 65 4.32 0.53 10.51
C VAL A 65 4.42 1.43 9.28
N ILE A 66 4.01 2.69 9.37
CA ILE A 66 4.13 3.66 8.28
C ILE A 66 5.60 3.83 7.87
N ARG A 67 6.51 3.97 8.85
CA ARG A 67 7.95 4.12 8.57
C ARG A 67 8.53 2.90 7.87
N ASP A 68 8.12 1.71 8.28
CA ASP A 68 8.58 0.47 7.65
C ASP A 68 8.07 0.36 6.21
N LEU A 69 6.80 0.68 5.95
CA LEU A 69 6.23 0.73 4.60
C LEU A 69 6.89 1.82 3.73
N GLU A 70 7.09 3.02 4.25
CA GLU A 70 7.75 4.13 3.53
C GLU A 70 9.22 3.84 3.22
N ARG A 71 9.89 3.02 4.03
CA ARG A 71 11.26 2.57 3.78
C ARG A 71 11.32 1.58 2.62
N GLU A 72 10.28 0.79 2.41
CA GLU A 72 10.16 -0.10 1.26
C GLU A 72 9.81 0.67 -0.01
N ASN A 73 8.77 1.49 0.06
CA ASN A 73 8.41 2.42 -1.00
C ASN A 73 7.56 3.58 -0.46
N ARG A 74 7.71 4.77 -1.03
CA ARG A 74 6.86 5.92 -0.69
C ARG A 74 5.54 5.91 -1.43
N GLU A 75 5.49 5.22 -2.57
CA GLU A 75 4.36 5.20 -3.46
C GLU A 75 3.89 3.78 -3.65
N TRP A 76 2.58 3.59 -3.48
CA TRP A 76 1.96 2.29 -3.59
C TRP A 76 0.78 2.34 -4.54
N VAL A 77 0.51 1.21 -5.16
CA VAL A 77 -0.66 1.04 -6.02
C VAL A 77 -1.59 0.04 -5.38
N MET A 78 -2.89 0.30 -5.46
CA MET A 78 -3.89 -0.66 -5.00
C MET A 78 -3.74 -1.93 -5.85
N ARG A 79 -3.63 -3.08 -5.19
CA ARG A 79 -3.75 -4.37 -5.87
C ARG A 79 -5.14 -4.42 -6.47
N ARG A 80 -5.23 -4.85 -7.72
CA ARG A 80 -6.51 -5.34 -8.26
C ARG A 80 -6.86 -6.60 -7.47
N ILE A 81 -7.57 -6.44 -6.36
CA ILE A 81 -8.33 -7.52 -5.75
C ILE A 81 -9.56 -7.66 -6.64
N ASP A 82 -9.44 -8.55 -7.62
CA ASP A 82 -10.51 -9.03 -8.50
C ASP A 82 -11.55 -7.97 -8.90
N ALA A 83 -11.23 -7.18 -9.94
CA ALA A 83 -12.31 -6.90 -10.87
C ALA A 83 -12.76 -8.27 -11.39
N PRO A 84 -14.05 -8.66 -11.25
CA PRO A 84 -14.52 -9.83 -11.98
C PRO A 84 -14.11 -9.60 -13.43
N SER A 85 -13.45 -10.60 -14.02
CA SER A 85 -13.32 -10.67 -15.47
C SER A 85 -14.74 -10.78 -16.02
N PHE A 86 -15.40 -9.63 -16.19
CA PHE A 86 -16.56 -9.54 -17.06
C PHE A 86 -16.01 -9.74 -18.48
N LEU A 87 -16.12 -10.99 -18.90
CA LEU A 87 -16.07 -11.44 -20.29
C LEU A 87 -17.01 -10.61 -21.17
#